data_AF-A0A378QCL7-F1
#
_entry.id   AF-A0A378QCL7-F1
#
_cell.length_a   1.000
_cell.length_b   1.000
_cell.length_c   1.000
_cell.angle_alpha   90.00
_cell.angle_beta   90.00
_cell.angle_gamma   90.00
#
_symmetry.space_group_name_H-M   'P 1'
#
loop_
_entity.id
_entity.type
_entity.pdbx_description
1 polymer ?
#
loop_
_entity_poly.entity_id
_entity_poly.type
_entity_poly.pdbx_seq_one_letter_code
_entity_poly.pdbx_strand_id
1 'polypeptide(L)' 'MARYNVNLHFKKPSGASGGNRWFLVHATSESEAKQTALEQAKSQNPDYLWSVDKVKPL' A
#
# COMPACT_ATOMS: atom_id res chain seq x y z
N MET A 1 5.63 -9.11 16.34
CA MET A 1 5.15 -8.41 15.14
C MET A 1 5.93 -7.12 15.00
N ALA A 2 6.48 -6.86 13.81
CA ALA A 2 7.22 -5.64 13.51
C ALA A 2 6.31 -4.60 12.86
N ARG A 3 6.70 -3.33 12.94
CA ARG A 3 6.02 -2.25 12.22
C ARG A 3 6.70 -2.08 10.86
N TYR A 4 5.88 -1.97 9.82
CA TYR A 4 6.35 -1.67 8.47
C TYR A 4 5.67 -0.42 7.97
N ASN A 5 6.43 0.38 7.25
CA ASN A 5 5.91 1.51 6.48
C ASN A 5 5.96 1.14 4.99
N VAL A 6 4.78 1.04 4.37
CA VAL A 6 4.60 0.61 2.99
C VAL A 6 4.18 1.81 2.15
N ASN A 7 4.98 2.18 1.17
CA ASN A 7 4.59 3.15 0.15
C ASN A 7 3.84 2.41 -0.95
N LEU A 8 2.59 2.81 -1.17
CA LEU A 8 1.79 2.35 -2.29
C LEU A 8 1.62 3.51 -3.27
N HIS A 9 1.91 3.24 -4.54
CA HIS A 9 1.52 4.10 -5.64
C HIS A 9 0.11 3.69 -6.09
N PHE A 10 -0.78 4.67 -6.23
CA PHE A 10 -2.13 4.47 -6.75
C PHE A 10 -2.34 5.22 -8.04
N LYS A 11 -3.11 4.65 -8.95
CA LYS A 11 -3.57 5.32 -10.18
C LYS A 11 -5.09 5.33 -10.24
N LYS A 12 -5.66 6.48 -10.59
CA LYS A 12 -7.11 6.63 -10.76
C LYS A 12 -7.56 5.96 -12.07
N PRO A 13 -8.73 5.31 -12.09
CA PRO A 13 -9.26 4.64 -13.28
C PRO A 13 -9.61 5.63 -14.40
N SER A 14 -9.96 6.88 -14.07
CA SER A 14 -10.32 7.93 -15.02
C SER A 14 -9.15 8.50 -15.83
N GLY A 15 -7.96 7.90 -15.76
CA GLY A 15 -6.75 8.40 -16.42
C GLY A 15 -6.11 9.60 -15.73
N ALA A 16 -6.68 10.11 -14.64
CA ALA A 16 -6.09 11.17 -13.85
C ALA A 16 -4.79 10.71 -13.13
N SER A 17 -3.88 11.65 -12.92
CA SER A 17 -2.58 11.40 -12.28
C SER A 17 -2.73 10.62 -10.98
N GLY A 18 -1.90 9.59 -10.85
CA GLY A 18 -1.73 8.81 -9.63
C GLY A 18 -0.97 9.58 -8.55
N GLY A 19 -0.81 8.96 -7.39
CA GLY A 19 -0.03 9.49 -6.29
C GLY A 19 0.50 8.39 -5.37
N ASN A 20 1.36 8.76 -4.44
CA ASN A 20 1.92 7.82 -3.48
C ASN A 20 1.30 8.03 -2.11
N ARG A 21 1.00 6.94 -1.40
CA ARG A 21 0.46 6.97 -0.05
C ARG A 21 1.19 5.97 0.84
N TRP A 22 1.55 6.42 2.03
CA TRP A 22 2.21 5.58 3.03
C TRP A 22 1.18 4.91 3.94
N PHE A 23 1.39 3.63 4.20
CA PHE A 23 0.58 2.81 5.10
C PHE A 23 1.46 2.22 6.19
N LEU A 24 1.04 2.41 7.43
CA LEU A 24 1.66 1.80 8.60
C LEU A 24 0.91 0.51 8.93
N VAL A 25 1.61 -0.61 8.85
CA VAL A 25 1.04 -1.94 9.10
C VAL A 25 1.89 -2.72 10.10
N HIS A 26 1.22 -3.55 10.90
CA HIS A 26 1.89 -4.55 11.73
C HIS A 26 1.95 -5.85 10.97
N ALA A 27 3.15 -6.38 10.77
CA ALA A 27 3.35 -7.63 10.09
C ALA A 27 4.51 -8.42 10.67
N THR A 28 4.58 -9.70 10.36
CA THR A 28 5.68 -10.59 10.72
C THR A 28 6.79 -10.59 9.67
N SER A 29 6.50 -10.12 8.47
CA SER A 29 7.42 -10.08 7.32
C SER A 29 7.06 -8.95 6.36
N GLU A 30 8.02 -8.55 5.52
CA GLU A 30 7.80 -7.54 4.48
C GLU A 30 6.71 -7.96 3.48
N SER A 31 6.61 -9.24 3.12
CA SER A 31 5.57 -9.75 2.22
C SER A 31 4.17 -9.61 2.82
N GLU A 32 4.01 -9.95 4.10
CA GLU A 32 2.75 -9.80 4.82
C GLU A 32 2.37 -8.31 4.97
N ALA A 33 3.35 -7.44 5.22
CA ALA A 33 3.15 -5.99 5.25
C ALA A 33 2.63 -5.46 3.91
N LYS A 34 3.23 -5.90 2.79
CA LYS A 34 2.81 -5.51 1.44
C LYS A 34 1.37 -5.92 1.16
N GLN A 35 1.00 -7.15 1.48
CA GLN A 35 -0.36 -7.65 1.29
C GLN A 35 -1.35 -6.86 2.14
N THR A 36 -1.09 -6.71 3.43
CA THR A 36 -1.95 -5.97 4.37
C THR A 36 -2.18 -4.54 3.91
N ALA A 37 -1.11 -3.85 3.48
CA ALA A 37 -1.22 -2.49 2.97
C ALA A 37 -2.04 -2.42 1.68
N LEU A 38 -1.81 -3.34 0.73
CA LEU A 38 -2.59 -3.41 -0.51
C LEU A 38 -4.07 -3.70 -0.26
N GLU A 39 -4.38 -4.60 0.65
CA GLU A 39 -5.76 -4.92 1.03
C GLU A 39 -6.46 -3.72 1.67
N GLN A 40 -5.80 -3.01 2.59
CA GLN A 40 -6.34 -1.76 3.15
C GLN A 40 -6.58 -0.72 2.05
N ALA A 41 -5.64 -0.57 1.12
CA ALA A 41 -5.74 0.43 0.07
C ALA A 41 -6.88 0.13 -0.91
N LYS A 42 -7.02 -1.14 -1.33
CA LYS A 42 -8.14 -1.64 -2.13
C LYS A 42 -9.47 -1.54 -1.39
N SER A 43 -9.50 -1.79 -0.09
CA SER A 43 -10.70 -1.64 0.72
C SER A 43 -11.16 -0.18 0.78
N GLN A 44 -10.24 0.78 0.84
CA GLN A 44 -10.59 2.21 0.84
C GLN A 44 -10.99 2.73 -0.55
N ASN A 45 -10.29 2.31 -1.61
CA ASN A 45 -10.60 2.72 -2.99
C ASN A 45 -10.40 1.51 -3.92
N PRO A 46 -11.44 0.68 -4.12
CA PRO A 46 -11.34 -0.54 -4.92
C PRO A 46 -11.13 -0.25 -6.41
N ASP A 47 -11.63 0.89 -6.91
CA ASP A 47 -11.49 1.30 -8.30
C ASP A 47 -10.08 1.79 -8.66
N TYR A 48 -9.22 2.01 -7.66
CA TYR A 48 -7.86 2.50 -7.89
C TYR A 48 -6.92 1.33 -8.13
N LEU A 49 -5.99 1.51 -9.07
CA LEU A 49 -4.92 0.54 -9.28
C LEU A 49 -3.81 0.82 -8.27
N TRP A 50 -3.63 -0.10 -7.32
CA TRP A 50 -2.62 -0.01 -6.26
C TRP A 50 -1.43 -0.91 -6.55
N SER A 51 -0.22 -0.36 -6.40
CA SER A 51 1.05 -1.09 -6.52
C SER A 51 1.98 -0.70 -5.37
N VAL A 52 2.76 -1.66 -4.87
CA VAL A 52 3.80 -1.39 -3.87
C VAL A 52 5.00 -0.75 -4.56
N ASP A 53 5.39 0.43 -4.09
CA ASP A 53 6.60 1.12 -4.54
C ASP A 53 7.78 0.77 -3.61
N LYS A 54 7.59 0.95 -2.30
CA LYS A 54 8.63 0.75 -1.30
C LYS A 54 8.07 0.15 -0.03
N VAL A 55 8.86 -0.68 0.64
CA VAL A 55 8.57 -1.16 2.00
C VAL A 55 9.79 -0.89 2.86
N LYS A 56 9.58 -0.49 4.11
CA LYS A 56 10.67 -0.39 5.09
C LYS A 56 10.19 -0.83 6.48
N PRO A 57 10.97 -1.64 7.21
CA PRO A 57 10.72 -1.86 8.62
C PRO A 57 10.94 -0.55 9.40
N LEU A 58 10.19 -0.39 10.49
CA LEU A 58 10.28 0.72 11.45
C LEU A 58 10.81 0.22 12.80
#